data_AF-A0AAE3DS81-F1
#
_entry.id   AF-A0AAE3DS81-F1
#
_cell.length_a   1.000
_cell.length_b   1.000
_cell.length_c   1.000
_cell.angle_alpha   90.00
_cell.angle_beta   90.00
_cell.angle_gamma   90.00
#
_symmetry.space_group_name_H-M   'P 1'
#
loop_
_entity.id
_entity.type
_entity.pdbx_description
1 polymer ?
#
loop_
_entity_poly.entity_id
_entity_poly.type
_entity_poly.pdbx_seq_one_letter_code
_entity_poly.pdbx_strand_id
1 'polypeptide(L)'
;MRFLYEETAAGIRILRSFGGDPSVVLPEMVEGKPVTELGPYAFSDHIDQKDLEKVIETGRFCREDGETADGTDENLSVSGEKVSEVFLPETLKKIGRYAFYNCRKLKKIALGGTCMDVGAGAFTGCHQVEEIWITVQSDGTSALREILTELPETIRVDWKKEGLKGVFWFPEFFEEGVENTPARILENHIHGSGLRYRNCFARNSLNIREYDELFPYAKAWEEEGVVLEMALGRLLFPVELGEKAEEHYLSHIREHLVEAARILTKEKDYRSLGALLERVKPDREALEQLLSMAQEQKDMEAVSLFMDRLHQNTKIKRKVFEL
;
A
#
# COMPACT_ATOMS: atom_id res chain seq x y z
N MET A 1 -15.79 14.03 -11.77
CA MET A 1 -14.97 15.05 -11.08
C MET A 1 -14.59 16.17 -12.04
N ARG A 2 -14.08 17.29 -11.50
CA ARG A 2 -13.43 18.38 -12.26
C ARG A 2 -12.11 18.75 -11.60
N PHE A 3 -11.12 19.13 -12.40
CA PHE A 3 -9.77 19.47 -11.91
C PHE A 3 -9.37 20.84 -12.41
N LEU A 4 -8.94 21.69 -11.48
CA LEU A 4 -8.30 22.96 -11.78
C LEU A 4 -6.85 22.70 -12.16
N TYR A 5 -6.42 23.22 -13.30
CA TYR A 5 -5.08 22.98 -13.81
C TYR A 5 -4.46 24.23 -14.45
N GLU A 6 -3.15 24.18 -14.55
CA GLU A 6 -2.35 25.10 -15.36
C GLU A 6 -1.38 24.33 -16.25
N GLU A 7 -0.85 25.02 -17.26
CA GLU A 7 0.15 24.46 -18.14
C GLU A 7 1.54 24.90 -17.68
N THR A 8 2.47 23.95 -17.65
CA THR A 8 3.87 24.16 -17.31
C THR A 8 4.75 23.79 -18.50
N ALA A 9 6.04 24.09 -18.42
CA ALA A 9 7.00 23.65 -19.43
C ALA A 9 7.10 22.11 -19.54
N ALA A 10 6.69 21.38 -18.50
CA ALA A 10 6.77 19.92 -18.45
C ALA A 10 5.47 19.21 -18.88
N GLY A 11 4.34 19.92 -18.94
CA GLY A 11 3.02 19.35 -19.21
C GLY A 11 1.92 20.10 -18.46
N ILE A 12 1.06 19.35 -17.80
CA ILE A 12 -0.09 19.87 -17.05
C ILE A 12 0.14 19.68 -15.55
N ARG A 13 -0.14 20.72 -14.78
CA ARG A 13 -0.13 20.70 -13.31
C ARG A 13 -1.54 20.79 -12.78
N ILE A 14 -1.95 19.78 -12.01
CA ILE A 14 -3.23 19.80 -11.29
C ILE A 14 -3.07 20.59 -10.00
N LEU A 15 -3.91 21.60 -9.83
CA LEU A 15 -3.87 22.53 -8.71
C LEU A 15 -4.95 22.26 -7.68
N ARG A 16 -6.10 21.70 -8.06
CA ARG A 16 -7.23 21.39 -7.17
C ARG A 16 -8.19 20.38 -7.79
N SER A 17 -8.96 19.70 -6.95
CA SER A 17 -9.99 18.74 -7.33
C SER A 17 -11.37 19.13 -6.79
N PHE A 18 -12.42 18.97 -7.60
CA PHE A 18 -13.80 19.32 -7.27
C PHE A 18 -14.78 18.21 -7.67
N GLY A 19 -15.74 17.93 -6.79
CA GLY A 19 -16.82 16.97 -7.01
C GLY A 19 -17.39 16.42 -5.70
N GLY A 20 -18.15 15.33 -5.79
CA GLY A 20 -18.79 14.69 -4.65
C GLY A 20 -18.18 13.34 -4.24
N ASP A 21 -17.29 12.79 -5.05
CA ASP A 21 -16.67 11.48 -4.82
C ASP A 21 -15.36 11.64 -4.03
N PRO A 22 -15.18 10.94 -2.88
CA PRO A 22 -13.93 10.96 -2.14
C PRO A 22 -12.79 10.18 -2.82
N SER A 23 -13.11 9.35 -3.82
CA SER A 23 -12.15 8.65 -4.67
C SER A 23 -11.85 9.49 -5.92
N VAL A 24 -10.60 9.90 -6.08
CA VAL A 24 -10.18 10.81 -7.15
C VAL A 24 -9.30 10.10 -8.15
N VAL A 25 -9.72 10.08 -9.42
CA VAL A 25 -8.92 9.60 -10.54
C VAL A 25 -8.50 10.77 -11.42
N LEU A 26 -7.20 11.03 -11.52
CA LEU A 26 -6.68 12.09 -12.37
C LEU A 26 -6.54 11.61 -13.83
N PRO A 27 -6.80 12.48 -14.82
CA PRO A 27 -6.59 12.14 -16.21
C PRO A 27 -5.10 11.99 -16.54
N GLU A 28 -4.77 11.08 -17.46
CA GLU A 28 -3.41 10.96 -18.01
C GLU A 28 -3.02 12.17 -18.87
N MET A 29 -3.99 12.74 -19.58
CA MET A 29 -3.80 13.81 -20.54
C MET A 29 -4.86 14.89 -20.38
N VAL A 30 -4.50 16.14 -20.60
CA VAL A 30 -5.45 17.27 -20.71
C VAL A 30 -5.05 18.06 -21.95
N GLU A 31 -6.00 18.28 -22.86
CA GLU A 31 -5.75 18.98 -24.14
C GLU A 31 -4.55 18.39 -24.94
N GLY A 32 -4.38 17.07 -24.89
CA GLY A 32 -3.29 16.35 -25.56
C GLY A 32 -1.91 16.51 -24.89
N LYS A 33 -1.84 17.13 -23.71
CA LYS A 33 -0.61 17.28 -22.91
C LYS A 33 -0.67 16.38 -21.67
N PRO A 34 0.45 15.75 -21.28
CA PRO A 34 0.46 14.83 -20.14
C PRO A 34 0.26 15.56 -18.82
N VAL A 35 -0.45 14.94 -17.89
CA VAL A 35 -0.50 15.40 -16.50
C VAL A 35 0.77 14.96 -15.79
N THR A 36 1.63 15.93 -15.47
CA THR A 36 2.98 15.67 -15.00
C THR A 36 3.22 16.13 -13.57
N GLU A 37 2.35 16.96 -13.00
CA GLU A 37 2.61 17.57 -11.70
C GLU A 37 1.34 17.71 -10.85
N LEU A 38 1.49 17.53 -9.55
CA LEU A 38 0.57 18.09 -8.55
C LEU A 38 1.14 19.39 -8.01
N GLY A 39 0.29 20.41 -7.94
CA GLY A 39 0.63 21.68 -7.32
C GLY A 39 0.79 21.58 -5.81
N PRO A 40 1.42 22.59 -5.18
CA PRO A 40 1.42 22.71 -3.73
C PRO A 40 0.00 22.66 -3.17
N TYR A 41 -0.18 21.93 -2.07
CA TYR A 41 -1.48 21.80 -1.39
C TYR A 41 -2.60 21.21 -2.26
N ALA A 42 -2.37 20.60 -3.42
CA ALA A 42 -3.40 20.24 -4.41
C ALA A 42 -4.66 19.54 -3.83
N PHE A 43 -4.47 18.69 -2.83
CA PHE A 43 -5.52 17.96 -2.11
C PHE A 43 -5.64 18.36 -0.64
N SER A 44 -4.86 19.33 -0.16
CA SER A 44 -4.97 19.85 1.20
C SER A 44 -6.06 20.92 1.30
N ASP A 45 -6.77 20.94 2.42
CA ASP A 45 -7.71 21.99 2.80
C ASP A 45 -7.03 23.17 3.54
N HIS A 46 -5.71 23.14 3.67
CA HIS A 46 -4.90 24.21 4.28
C HIS A 46 -4.33 25.22 3.26
N ILE A 47 -4.83 25.22 2.02
CA ILE A 47 -4.51 26.31 1.09
C ILE A 47 -5.13 27.63 1.59
N ASP A 48 -4.43 28.75 1.43
CA ASP A 48 -5.02 30.06 1.71
C ASP A 48 -6.21 30.30 0.79
N GLN A 49 -7.36 30.69 1.36
CA GLN A 49 -8.61 30.83 0.62
C GLN A 49 -8.52 31.92 -0.47
N LYS A 50 -7.78 33.02 -0.23
CA LYS A 50 -7.63 34.08 -1.22
C LYS A 50 -6.72 33.64 -2.37
N ASP A 51 -5.69 32.87 -2.05
CA ASP A 51 -4.83 32.26 -3.07
C ASP A 51 -5.65 31.26 -3.92
N LEU A 52 -6.51 30.46 -3.28
CA LEU A 52 -7.39 29.52 -3.99
C LEU A 52 -8.36 30.24 -4.93
N GLU A 53 -9.09 31.26 -4.44
CA GLU A 53 -10.01 32.09 -5.24
C GLU A 53 -9.30 32.66 -6.47
N LYS A 54 -8.10 33.22 -6.28
CA LYS A 54 -7.30 33.77 -7.38
C LYS A 54 -6.93 32.73 -8.45
N VAL A 55 -6.57 31.52 -8.02
CA VAL A 55 -6.23 30.43 -8.95
C VAL A 55 -7.48 29.90 -9.65
N ILE A 56 -8.64 29.86 -8.97
CA ILE A 56 -9.93 29.48 -9.57
C ILE A 56 -10.37 30.49 -10.63
N GLU A 57 -10.27 31.80 -10.34
CA GLU A 57 -10.66 32.88 -11.27
C GLU A 57 -9.87 32.85 -12.59
N THR A 58 -8.60 32.43 -12.53
CA THR A 58 -7.67 32.51 -13.67
C THR A 58 -7.34 31.15 -14.28
N GLY A 59 -7.71 30.06 -13.62
CA GLY A 59 -7.33 28.72 -14.01
C GLY A 59 -8.27 28.06 -15.02
N ARG A 60 -7.80 26.95 -15.58
CA ARG A 60 -8.57 26.12 -16.51
C ARG A 60 -9.08 24.88 -15.80
N PHE A 61 -10.19 24.33 -16.30
CA PHE A 61 -10.78 23.14 -15.73
C PHE A 61 -10.84 22.01 -16.75
N CYS A 62 -10.61 20.79 -16.29
CA CYS A 62 -10.83 19.57 -17.08
C CYS A 62 -11.64 18.55 -16.29
N ARG A 63 -12.22 17.58 -17.00
CA ARG A 63 -12.88 16.40 -16.42
C ARG A 63 -11.89 15.24 -16.28
N GLU A 64 -12.35 14.13 -15.72
CA GLU A 64 -11.58 12.86 -15.60
C GLU A 64 -11.19 12.26 -16.95
N ASP A 65 -11.92 12.57 -18.03
CA ASP A 65 -11.58 12.17 -19.39
C ASP A 65 -10.49 13.06 -20.03
N GLY A 66 -10.05 14.12 -19.33
CA GLY A 66 -9.07 15.07 -19.83
C GLY A 66 -9.64 16.19 -20.71
N GLU A 67 -10.94 16.17 -21.00
CA GLU A 67 -11.60 17.22 -21.78
C GLU A 67 -11.83 18.47 -20.94
N THR A 68 -11.80 19.63 -21.60
CA THR A 68 -12.05 20.92 -20.96
C THR A 68 -13.45 20.97 -20.35
N ALA A 69 -13.54 21.59 -19.17
CA ALA A 69 -14.77 21.83 -18.44
C ALA A 69 -14.94 23.32 -18.18
N ASP A 70 -16.19 23.75 -18.04
CA ASP A 70 -16.50 25.04 -17.43
C ASP A 70 -16.18 25.00 -15.92
N GLY A 71 -16.14 26.18 -15.29
CA GLY A 71 -15.80 26.36 -13.87
C GLY A 71 -16.66 25.55 -12.89
N THR A 72 -16.35 25.63 -11.60
CA THR A 72 -16.92 24.76 -10.56
C THR A 72 -17.72 25.53 -9.51
N ASP A 73 -18.65 24.84 -8.83
CA ASP A 73 -19.12 25.31 -7.52
C ASP A 73 -18.00 25.03 -6.50
N GLU A 74 -17.39 26.10 -5.97
CA GLU A 74 -16.25 26.04 -5.05
C GLU A 74 -16.55 25.23 -3.77
N ASN A 75 -17.84 25.11 -3.39
CA ASN A 75 -18.26 24.37 -2.20
C ASN A 75 -18.03 22.85 -2.30
N LEU A 76 -17.68 22.35 -3.48
CA LEU A 76 -17.46 20.92 -3.76
C LEU A 76 -15.97 20.54 -3.87
N SER A 77 -15.03 21.30 -3.28
CA SER A 77 -13.63 20.85 -3.21
C SER A 77 -13.53 19.48 -2.55
N VAL A 78 -12.79 18.56 -3.20
CA VAL A 78 -12.43 17.25 -2.66
C VAL A 78 -10.98 17.32 -2.19
N SER A 79 -10.83 17.69 -0.91
CA SER A 79 -9.56 17.94 -0.25
C SER A 79 -9.65 17.65 1.26
N GLY A 80 -8.52 17.48 1.93
CA GLY A 80 -8.44 17.25 3.39
C GLY A 80 -9.25 16.04 3.83
N GLU A 81 -10.20 16.25 4.74
CA GLU A 81 -11.09 15.22 5.30
C GLU A 81 -12.10 14.62 4.30
N LYS A 82 -12.17 15.13 3.06
CA LYS A 82 -13.09 14.67 2.02
C LYS A 82 -12.45 13.72 1.00
N VAL A 83 -11.12 13.62 0.94
CA VAL A 83 -10.44 12.71 0.01
C VAL A 83 -10.05 11.43 0.74
N SER A 84 -10.38 10.27 0.16
CA SER A 84 -10.04 8.96 0.72
C SER A 84 -9.15 8.11 -0.17
N GLU A 85 -9.21 8.30 -1.49
CA GLU A 85 -8.39 7.56 -2.44
C GLU A 85 -7.94 8.48 -3.56
N VAL A 86 -6.69 8.33 -4.01
CA VAL A 86 -6.16 9.13 -5.12
C VAL A 86 -5.38 8.24 -6.07
N PHE A 87 -5.83 8.22 -7.33
CA PHE A 87 -5.18 7.53 -8.44
C PHE A 87 -4.51 8.56 -9.34
N LEU A 88 -3.18 8.61 -9.23
CA LEU A 88 -2.32 9.51 -9.99
C LEU A 88 -1.97 8.90 -11.35
N PRO A 89 -1.80 9.73 -12.39
CA PRO A 89 -1.55 9.23 -13.73
C PRO A 89 -0.15 8.64 -13.84
N GLU A 90 0.03 7.67 -14.73
CA GLU A 90 1.33 7.06 -15.04
C GLU A 90 2.31 8.07 -15.65
N THR A 91 1.83 9.22 -16.16
CA THR A 91 2.68 10.31 -16.64
C THR A 91 3.18 11.27 -15.54
N LEU A 92 2.73 11.12 -14.29
CA LEU A 92 3.08 12.03 -13.21
C LEU A 92 4.58 11.97 -12.91
N LYS A 93 5.22 13.13 -12.79
CA LYS A 93 6.65 13.27 -12.50
C LYS A 93 6.93 13.85 -11.12
N LYS A 94 6.02 14.70 -10.64
CA LYS A 94 6.21 15.51 -9.45
C LYS A 94 4.96 15.62 -8.59
N ILE A 95 5.12 15.47 -7.28
CA ILE A 95 4.15 15.81 -6.25
C ILE A 95 4.63 17.09 -5.55
N GLY A 96 3.79 18.13 -5.53
CA GLY A 96 4.12 19.40 -4.89
C GLY A 96 4.27 19.28 -3.37
N ARG A 97 4.97 20.24 -2.76
CA ARG A 97 5.05 20.35 -1.29
C ARG A 97 3.66 20.38 -0.68
N TYR A 98 3.47 19.69 0.44
CA TYR A 98 2.20 19.66 1.16
C TYR A 98 0.97 19.26 0.32
N ALA A 99 1.16 18.57 -0.82
CA ALA A 99 0.06 18.26 -1.75
C ALA A 99 -1.11 17.55 -1.06
N PHE A 100 -0.85 16.65 -0.12
CA PHE A 100 -1.83 15.92 0.69
C PHE A 100 -1.78 16.30 2.18
N TYR A 101 -1.25 17.47 2.52
CA TYR A 101 -1.11 17.87 3.92
C TYR A 101 -2.43 17.79 4.70
N ASN A 102 -2.42 17.06 5.83
CA ASN A 102 -3.57 16.76 6.68
C ASN A 102 -4.77 16.11 5.97
N CYS A 103 -4.55 15.34 4.90
CA CYS A 103 -5.61 14.48 4.35
C CYS A 103 -5.85 13.27 5.25
N ARG A 104 -6.48 13.47 6.42
CA ARG A 104 -6.56 12.44 7.48
C ARG A 104 -7.43 11.24 7.15
N LYS A 105 -8.24 11.31 6.09
CA LYS A 105 -9.03 10.17 5.60
C LYS A 105 -8.45 9.50 4.37
N LEU A 106 -7.29 9.97 3.88
CA LEU A 106 -6.61 9.37 2.75
C LEU A 106 -6.12 7.96 3.15
N LYS A 107 -6.76 6.94 2.58
CA LYS A 107 -6.45 5.53 2.81
C LYS A 107 -5.57 4.93 1.73
N LYS A 108 -5.74 5.40 0.50
CA LYS A 108 -5.12 4.78 -0.67
C LYS A 108 -4.51 5.78 -1.63
N ILE A 109 -3.30 5.50 -2.07
CA ILE A 109 -2.61 6.28 -3.11
C ILE A 109 -2.09 5.32 -4.17
N ALA A 110 -2.40 5.59 -5.44
CA ALA A 110 -1.81 4.89 -6.57
C ALA A 110 -0.95 5.86 -7.40
N LEU A 111 0.26 5.47 -7.76
CA LEU A 111 1.17 6.29 -8.55
C LEU A 111 2.04 5.47 -9.51
N GLY A 112 2.32 6.08 -10.67
CA GLY A 112 3.21 5.52 -11.67
C GLY A 112 4.70 5.69 -11.37
N GLY A 113 5.52 4.93 -12.11
CA GLY A 113 6.98 4.87 -11.87
C GLY A 113 7.75 6.10 -12.33
N THR A 114 7.15 6.98 -13.13
CA THR A 114 7.81 8.21 -13.57
C THR A 114 7.86 9.29 -12.50
N CYS A 115 7.09 9.15 -11.42
CA CYS A 115 7.07 10.10 -10.32
C CYS A 115 8.31 9.89 -9.44
N MET A 116 9.19 10.88 -9.43
CA MET A 116 10.47 10.82 -8.72
C MET A 116 10.72 12.03 -7.80
N ASP A 117 9.96 13.11 -7.97
CA ASP A 117 10.08 14.33 -7.16
C ASP A 117 8.88 14.45 -6.23
N VAL A 118 9.06 14.11 -4.95
CA VAL A 118 8.05 14.29 -3.91
C VAL A 118 8.47 15.50 -3.06
N GLY A 119 7.65 16.55 -3.12
CA GLY A 119 7.90 17.77 -2.39
C GLY A 119 7.81 17.57 -0.88
N ALA A 120 8.59 18.37 -0.14
CA ALA A 120 8.64 18.28 1.32
C ALA A 120 7.24 18.35 1.96
N GLY A 121 6.99 17.42 2.88
CA GLY A 121 5.76 17.35 3.65
C GLY A 121 4.53 16.98 2.83
N ALA A 122 4.71 16.39 1.64
CA ALA A 122 3.62 16.05 0.73
C ALA A 122 2.53 15.21 1.40
N PHE A 123 2.90 14.31 2.32
CA PHE A 123 2.00 13.40 3.02
C PHE A 123 1.95 13.64 4.53
N THR A 124 2.57 14.72 5.02
CA THR A 124 2.52 15.08 6.44
C THR A 124 1.08 15.21 6.92
N GLY A 125 0.73 14.48 8.00
CA GLY A 125 -0.61 14.47 8.58
C GLY A 125 -1.59 13.47 7.94
N CYS A 126 -1.13 12.63 6.99
CA CYS A 126 -1.94 11.56 6.39
C CYS A 126 -1.92 10.28 7.25
N HIS A 127 -2.60 10.30 8.40
CA HIS A 127 -2.50 9.24 9.41
C HIS A 127 -3.36 7.99 9.17
N GLN A 128 -3.95 7.84 7.98
CA GLN A 128 -4.83 6.72 7.66
C GLN A 128 -4.43 6.00 6.36
N VAL A 129 -3.24 6.28 5.81
CA VAL A 129 -2.79 5.59 4.61
C VAL A 129 -2.53 4.13 4.96
N GLU A 130 -3.31 3.25 4.34
CA GLU A 130 -3.26 1.80 4.54
C GLU A 130 -2.63 1.12 3.32
N GLU A 131 -2.79 1.70 2.12
CA GLU A 131 -2.41 1.05 0.86
C GLU A 131 -1.73 2.02 -0.12
N ILE A 132 -0.58 1.60 -0.67
CA ILE A 132 0.12 2.28 -1.76
C ILE A 132 0.26 1.33 -2.95
N TRP A 133 -0.24 1.76 -4.10
CA TRP A 133 -0.03 1.06 -5.36
C TRP A 133 1.03 1.77 -6.16
N ILE A 134 2.12 1.08 -6.49
CA ILE A 134 3.23 1.71 -7.20
C ILE A 134 3.75 0.86 -8.35
N THR A 135 3.78 1.46 -9.54
CA THR A 135 4.59 0.96 -10.65
C THR A 135 6.01 1.49 -10.47
N VAL A 136 7.04 0.65 -10.58
CA VAL A 136 8.45 1.08 -10.51
C VAL A 136 9.13 1.02 -11.87
N GLN A 137 10.21 1.79 -12.02
CA GLN A 137 10.99 1.84 -13.26
C GLN A 137 11.73 0.53 -13.52
N SER A 138 12.23 0.35 -14.75
CA SER A 138 12.98 -0.83 -15.17
C SER A 138 14.28 -1.03 -14.38
N ASP A 139 14.91 0.06 -13.92
CA ASP A 139 16.06 0.02 -13.00
C ASP A 139 15.68 -0.26 -11.54
N GLY A 140 14.37 -0.36 -11.25
CA GLY A 140 13.82 -0.60 -9.92
C GLY A 140 13.62 0.65 -9.06
N THR A 141 13.88 1.85 -9.58
CA THR A 141 13.69 3.11 -8.83
C THR A 141 12.23 3.57 -8.84
N SER A 142 11.84 4.29 -7.79
CA SER A 142 10.53 4.94 -7.64
C SER A 142 10.54 6.01 -6.54
N ALA A 143 9.43 6.73 -6.35
CA ALA A 143 9.20 7.62 -5.21
C ALA A 143 8.79 6.89 -3.90
N LEU A 144 8.79 5.56 -3.85
CA LEU A 144 8.28 4.80 -2.70
C LEU A 144 8.97 5.18 -1.39
N ARG A 145 10.30 5.32 -1.42
CA ARG A 145 11.09 5.66 -0.23
C ARG A 145 10.64 6.99 0.36
N GLU A 146 10.56 8.02 -0.48
CA GLU A 146 10.19 9.38 -0.10
C GLU A 146 8.78 9.43 0.50
N ILE A 147 7.84 8.66 -0.06
CA ILE A 147 6.47 8.57 0.47
C ILE A 147 6.47 7.88 1.83
N LEU A 148 7.13 6.72 1.95
CA LEU A 148 7.16 5.95 3.20
C LEU A 148 7.86 6.68 4.35
N THR A 149 8.80 7.59 4.08
CA THR A 149 9.45 8.38 5.13
C THR A 149 8.52 9.36 5.84
N GLU A 150 7.40 9.75 5.22
CA GLU A 150 6.41 10.65 5.82
C GLU A 150 5.22 9.90 6.45
N LEU A 151 5.17 8.58 6.33
CA LEU A 151 4.05 7.75 6.77
C LEU A 151 4.52 6.69 7.78
N PRO A 152 4.30 6.90 9.09
CA PRO A 152 4.74 5.97 10.13
C PRO A 152 3.84 4.73 10.31
N GLU A 153 2.64 4.69 9.75
CA GLU A 153 1.63 3.66 9.97
C GLU A 153 2.00 2.30 9.30
N THR A 154 1.27 1.24 9.60
CA THR A 154 1.42 -0.04 8.87
C THR A 154 0.83 0.10 7.47
N ILE A 155 1.65 -0.10 6.44
CA ILE A 155 1.27 0.16 5.04
C ILE A 155 1.50 -1.08 4.18
N ARG A 156 0.45 -1.46 3.44
CA ARG A 156 0.56 -2.42 2.34
C ARG A 156 1.03 -1.70 1.07
N VAL A 157 2.02 -2.26 0.41
CA VAL A 157 2.55 -1.77 -0.87
C VAL A 157 2.37 -2.85 -1.93
N ASP A 158 1.46 -2.60 -2.88
CA ASP A 158 1.33 -3.37 -4.10
C ASP A 158 2.30 -2.80 -5.13
N TRP A 159 3.41 -3.50 -5.29
CA TRP A 159 4.54 -3.13 -6.13
C TRP A 159 4.43 -3.82 -7.48
N LYS A 160 4.71 -3.08 -8.57
CA LYS A 160 4.67 -3.62 -9.93
C LYS A 160 5.89 -3.21 -10.74
N LYS A 161 6.51 -4.16 -11.45
CA LYS A 161 7.62 -3.90 -12.39
C LYS A 161 7.50 -4.81 -13.61
N GLU A 162 7.35 -4.23 -14.79
CA GLU A 162 7.37 -5.00 -16.06
C GLU A 162 6.44 -6.23 -16.07
N GLY A 163 5.26 -6.11 -15.42
CA GLY A 163 4.28 -7.19 -15.30
C GLY A 163 4.47 -8.12 -14.09
N LEU A 164 5.62 -8.07 -13.42
CA LEU A 164 5.81 -8.68 -12.11
C LEU A 164 5.03 -7.92 -11.04
N LYS A 165 4.51 -8.64 -10.05
CA LYS A 165 3.78 -8.10 -8.91
C LYS A 165 4.40 -8.62 -7.62
N GLY A 166 4.68 -7.71 -6.69
CA GLY A 166 5.09 -8.00 -5.32
C GLY A 166 4.16 -7.31 -4.33
N VAL A 167 3.95 -7.93 -3.18
CA VAL A 167 3.23 -7.32 -2.06
C VAL A 167 4.17 -7.25 -0.87
N PHE A 168 4.37 -6.04 -0.38
CA PHE A 168 5.24 -5.74 0.76
C PHE A 168 4.42 -5.04 1.83
N TRP A 169 4.76 -5.29 3.08
CA TRP A 169 4.09 -4.69 4.24
C TRP A 169 5.15 -3.98 5.06
N PHE A 170 4.98 -2.68 5.25
CA PHE A 170 5.87 -1.86 6.05
C PHE A 170 5.19 -1.64 7.40
N PRO A 171 5.63 -2.31 8.49
CA PRO A 171 4.99 -2.19 9.80
C PRO A 171 5.06 -0.78 10.35
N GLU A 172 4.28 -0.48 11.37
CA GLU A 172 4.31 0.84 12.00
C GLU A 172 5.60 1.09 12.79
N PHE A 173 5.89 2.37 13.04
CA PHE A 173 6.92 2.77 14.00
C PHE A 173 6.58 4.13 14.62
N PHE A 174 7.09 4.39 15.82
CA PHE A 174 7.01 5.72 16.42
C PHE A 174 8.23 6.01 17.28
N GLU A 175 8.52 7.30 17.45
CA GLU A 175 9.62 7.81 18.25
C GLU A 175 9.11 8.38 19.57
N GLU A 176 9.71 7.97 20.68
CA GLU A 176 9.43 8.48 22.01
C GLU A 176 10.68 9.14 22.60
N GLY A 177 10.56 10.41 22.98
CA GLY A 177 11.61 11.12 23.71
C GLY A 177 11.50 10.85 25.21
N VAL A 178 12.45 10.10 25.77
CA VAL A 178 12.53 9.76 27.19
C VAL A 178 13.55 10.65 27.86
N GLU A 179 13.12 11.45 28.83
CA GLU A 179 14.02 12.27 29.65
C GLU A 179 14.48 11.50 30.89
N ASN A 180 15.78 11.21 30.95
CA ASN A 180 16.43 10.75 32.17
C ASN A 180 16.72 11.97 33.07
N THR A 181 15.73 12.39 33.85
CA THR A 181 15.80 13.60 34.70
C THR A 181 17.01 13.63 35.63
N PRO A 182 17.41 12.52 36.30
CA PRO A 182 18.64 12.49 37.11
C PRO A 182 19.92 12.75 36.32
N ALA A 183 20.02 12.24 35.08
CA ALA A 183 21.19 12.38 34.23
C ALA A 183 21.15 13.65 33.35
N ARG A 184 19.99 14.31 33.23
CA ARG A 184 19.70 15.38 32.24
C ARG A 184 20.02 14.95 30.80
N ILE A 185 19.73 13.69 30.49
CA ILE A 185 19.90 13.10 29.16
C ILE A 185 18.52 12.92 28.53
N LEU A 186 18.37 13.37 27.30
CA LEU A 186 17.23 13.04 26.45
C LEU A 186 17.63 11.85 25.57
N GLU A 187 16.89 10.76 25.68
CA GLU A 187 17.07 9.56 24.87
C GLU A 187 15.87 9.42 23.92
N ASN A 188 16.12 9.19 22.63
CA ASN A 188 15.05 8.85 21.70
C ASN A 188 14.97 7.35 21.56
N HIS A 189 13.81 6.79 21.87
CA HIS A 189 13.51 5.38 21.75
C HIS A 189 12.63 5.18 20.52
N ILE A 190 12.99 4.23 19.66
CA ILE A 190 12.21 3.86 18.48
C ILE A 190 11.47 2.57 18.80
N HIS A 191 10.16 2.58 18.61
CA HIS A 191 9.28 1.45 18.81
C HIS A 191 8.80 0.89 17.47
N GLY A 192 8.50 -0.41 17.45
CA GLY A 192 8.15 -1.13 16.22
C GLY A 192 9.36 -1.41 15.32
N SER A 193 9.15 -2.27 14.33
CA SER A 193 10.14 -2.64 13.33
C SER A 193 10.04 -1.79 12.05
N GLY A 194 8.99 -0.97 11.92
CA GLY A 194 8.68 -0.20 10.71
C GLY A 194 9.81 0.68 10.17
N LEU A 195 10.60 1.30 11.05
CA LEU A 195 11.75 2.11 10.64
C LEU A 195 12.84 1.26 9.96
N ARG A 196 13.05 0.01 10.40
CA ARG A 196 14.04 -0.90 9.80
C ARG A 196 13.65 -1.21 8.36
N TYR A 197 12.39 -1.55 8.13
CA TYR A 197 11.86 -1.84 6.79
C TYR A 197 11.89 -0.63 5.87
N ARG A 198 11.60 0.57 6.39
CA ARG A 198 11.72 1.83 5.63
C ARG A 198 13.15 2.21 5.28
N ASN A 199 14.14 1.61 5.93
CA ASN A 199 15.56 1.79 5.61
C ASN A 199 16.10 0.77 4.60
N CYS A 200 15.30 -0.20 4.15
CA CYS A 200 15.70 -1.20 3.14
C CYS A 200 15.74 -0.62 1.71
N PHE A 201 16.35 0.54 1.50
CA PHE A 201 16.44 1.17 0.19
C PHE A 201 17.88 1.49 -0.17
N ALA A 202 18.30 1.01 -1.34
CA ALA A 202 19.54 1.44 -1.97
C ALA A 202 19.21 2.57 -2.95
N ARG A 203 19.48 3.82 -2.54
CA ARG A 203 18.95 5.02 -3.22
C ARG A 203 17.42 4.95 -3.24
N ASN A 204 16.80 4.85 -4.41
CA ASN A 204 15.34 4.89 -4.59
C ASN A 204 14.75 3.52 -4.98
N SER A 205 15.54 2.45 -4.82
CA SER A 205 15.15 1.08 -5.11
C SER A 205 15.05 0.27 -3.83
N LEU A 206 13.94 -0.45 -3.66
CA LEU A 206 13.73 -1.36 -2.54
C LEU A 206 14.75 -2.50 -2.61
N ASN A 207 15.55 -2.66 -1.55
CA ASN A 207 16.44 -3.79 -1.39
C ASN A 207 15.65 -4.96 -0.78
N ILE A 208 15.07 -5.78 -1.65
CA ILE A 208 14.19 -6.89 -1.27
C ILE A 208 14.93 -7.93 -0.40
N ARG A 209 16.23 -8.14 -0.62
CA ARG A 209 17.02 -9.09 0.18
C ARG A 209 17.19 -8.62 1.61
N GLU A 210 17.57 -7.35 1.80
CA GLU A 210 17.65 -6.76 3.14
C GLU A 210 16.27 -6.72 3.81
N TYR A 211 15.21 -6.41 3.06
CA TYR A 211 13.83 -6.47 3.54
C TYR A 211 13.50 -7.87 4.08
N ASP A 212 13.78 -8.92 3.31
CA ASP A 212 13.45 -10.30 3.69
C ASP A 212 14.29 -10.78 4.90
N GLU A 213 15.54 -10.29 5.04
CA GLU A 213 16.41 -10.59 6.17
C GLU A 213 15.91 -10.02 7.51
N LEU A 214 15.04 -8.99 7.48
CA LEU A 214 14.48 -8.39 8.69
C LEU A 214 13.32 -9.19 9.30
N PHE A 215 12.83 -10.24 8.64
CA PHE A 215 11.65 -10.97 9.11
C PHE A 215 11.73 -11.46 10.57
N PRO A 216 12.88 -11.96 11.09
CA PRO A 216 13.00 -12.31 12.50
C PRO A 216 12.77 -11.15 13.47
N TYR A 217 13.08 -9.90 13.07
CA TYR A 217 12.77 -8.72 13.88
C TYR A 217 11.27 -8.42 13.89
N ALA A 218 10.58 -8.57 12.76
CA ALA A 218 9.13 -8.40 12.72
C ALA A 218 8.43 -9.41 13.64
N LYS A 219 8.82 -10.70 13.58
CA LYS A 219 8.32 -11.73 14.51
C LYS A 219 8.47 -11.38 15.99
N ALA A 220 9.51 -10.62 16.33
CA ALA A 220 9.81 -10.29 17.72
C ALA A 220 9.07 -9.03 18.20
N TRP A 221 8.80 -8.08 17.31
CA TRP A 221 8.42 -6.71 17.66
C TRP A 221 7.03 -6.30 17.17
N GLU A 222 6.43 -7.06 16.24
CA GLU A 222 5.11 -6.77 15.67
C GLU A 222 4.04 -7.72 16.20
N GLU A 223 2.80 -7.27 16.11
CA GLU A 223 1.62 -8.10 16.33
C GLU A 223 1.53 -9.22 15.28
N GLU A 224 1.11 -10.41 15.71
CA GLU A 224 1.07 -11.63 14.87
C GLU A 224 0.32 -11.40 13.55
N GLY A 225 -0.78 -10.64 13.56
CA GLY A 225 -1.52 -10.31 12.35
C GLY A 225 -0.68 -9.60 11.28
N VAL A 226 0.18 -8.66 11.68
CA VAL A 226 1.08 -7.94 10.77
C VAL A 226 2.15 -8.88 10.22
N VAL A 227 2.71 -9.74 11.07
CA VAL A 227 3.74 -10.71 10.66
C VAL A 227 3.17 -11.72 9.65
N LEU A 228 1.93 -12.17 9.86
CA LEU A 228 1.22 -13.05 8.91
C LEU A 228 0.95 -12.35 7.59
N GLU A 229 0.48 -11.10 7.61
CA GLU A 229 0.28 -10.28 6.40
C GLU A 229 1.58 -10.12 5.58
N MET A 230 2.70 -9.86 6.26
CA MET A 230 4.03 -9.80 5.64
C MET A 230 4.40 -11.14 4.98
N ALA A 231 4.25 -12.25 5.71
CA ALA A 231 4.58 -13.58 5.19
C ALA A 231 3.66 -13.99 4.02
N LEU A 232 2.37 -13.71 4.11
CA LEU A 232 1.39 -13.94 3.04
C LEU A 232 1.75 -13.13 1.79
N GLY A 233 2.02 -11.82 1.94
CA GLY A 233 2.41 -10.95 0.83
C GLY A 233 3.63 -11.49 0.08
N ARG A 234 4.68 -11.89 0.80
CA ARG A 234 5.90 -12.44 0.21
C ARG A 234 5.70 -13.81 -0.45
N LEU A 235 4.90 -14.70 0.14
CA LEU A 235 4.67 -16.05 -0.40
C LEU A 235 3.69 -16.08 -1.58
N LEU A 236 2.67 -15.22 -1.57
CA LEU A 236 1.65 -15.16 -2.62
C LEU A 236 2.13 -14.35 -3.83
N PHE A 237 3.02 -13.38 -3.61
CA PHE A 237 3.58 -12.50 -4.64
C PHE A 237 5.13 -12.46 -4.56
N PRO A 238 5.80 -13.60 -4.85
CA PRO A 238 7.23 -13.76 -4.61
C PRO A 238 8.09 -13.11 -5.70
N VAL A 239 8.28 -11.80 -5.62
CA VAL A 239 9.31 -11.10 -6.40
C VAL A 239 10.65 -11.22 -5.67
N GLU A 240 11.67 -11.72 -6.39
CA GLU A 240 13.07 -11.83 -5.93
C GLU A 240 13.23 -12.54 -4.56
N LEU A 241 12.26 -13.39 -4.19
CA LEU A 241 12.27 -14.12 -2.93
C LEU A 241 13.33 -15.23 -2.96
N GLY A 242 14.31 -15.15 -2.08
CA GLY A 242 15.35 -16.17 -1.94
C GLY A 242 14.89 -17.38 -1.13
N GLU A 243 15.44 -18.56 -1.41
CA GLU A 243 15.05 -19.84 -0.78
C GLU A 243 15.07 -19.80 0.76
N LYS A 244 16.11 -19.19 1.34
CA LYS A 244 16.23 -19.06 2.80
C LYS A 244 15.10 -18.21 3.40
N ALA A 245 14.76 -17.10 2.75
CA ALA A 245 13.68 -16.23 3.19
C ALA A 245 12.32 -16.92 3.03
N GLU A 246 12.11 -17.58 1.88
CA GLU A 246 10.90 -18.37 1.63
C GLU A 246 10.67 -19.42 2.72
N GLU A 247 11.71 -20.15 3.13
CA GLU A 247 11.60 -21.13 4.21
C GLU A 247 11.23 -20.48 5.55
N HIS A 248 11.78 -19.32 5.88
CA HIS A 248 11.41 -18.60 7.10
C HIS A 248 9.93 -18.19 7.10
N TYR A 249 9.43 -17.63 5.99
CA TYR A 249 8.02 -17.28 5.85
C TYR A 249 7.11 -18.51 5.88
N LEU A 250 7.46 -19.57 5.15
CA LEU A 250 6.69 -20.83 5.13
C LEU A 250 6.64 -21.50 6.50
N SER A 251 7.77 -21.54 7.22
CA SER A 251 7.83 -22.10 8.57
C SER A 251 6.86 -21.37 9.49
N HIS A 252 6.85 -20.04 9.44
CA HIS A 252 5.98 -19.24 10.29
C HIS A 252 4.50 -19.39 9.93
N ILE A 253 4.15 -19.43 8.64
CA ILE A 253 2.77 -19.73 8.21
C ILE A 253 2.34 -21.13 8.61
N ARG A 254 3.22 -22.14 8.56
CA ARG A 254 2.88 -23.50 8.99
C ARG A 254 2.52 -23.54 10.48
N GLU A 255 3.23 -22.78 11.30
CA GLU A 255 2.97 -22.65 12.75
C GLU A 255 1.62 -21.97 13.03
N HIS A 256 1.15 -21.07 12.16
CA HIS A 256 -0.03 -20.21 12.36
C HIS A 256 -1.02 -20.31 11.19
N LEU A 257 -1.19 -21.52 10.65
CA LEU A 257 -1.90 -21.72 9.39
C LEU A 257 -3.38 -21.34 9.47
N VAL A 258 -4.02 -21.58 10.62
CA VAL A 258 -5.43 -21.27 10.82
C VAL A 258 -5.65 -19.76 10.84
N GLU A 259 -4.78 -19.02 11.54
CA GLU A 259 -4.79 -17.56 11.59
C GLU A 259 -4.51 -16.94 10.21
N ALA A 260 -3.52 -17.47 9.48
CA ALA A 260 -3.21 -17.04 8.13
C ALA A 260 -4.39 -17.29 7.16
N ALA A 261 -5.04 -18.46 7.26
CA ALA A 261 -6.22 -18.74 6.46
C ALA A 261 -7.40 -17.83 6.84
N ARG A 262 -7.55 -17.50 8.13
CA ARG A 262 -8.60 -16.60 8.64
C ARG A 262 -8.48 -15.19 8.05
N ILE A 263 -7.26 -14.71 7.86
CA ILE A 263 -6.99 -13.44 7.16
C ILE A 263 -7.57 -13.49 5.74
N LEU A 264 -7.19 -14.51 4.96
CA LEU A 264 -7.62 -14.65 3.57
C LEU A 264 -9.13 -14.90 3.42
N THR A 265 -9.76 -15.66 4.33
CA THR A 265 -11.22 -15.87 4.29
C THR A 265 -12.00 -14.63 4.68
N LYS A 266 -11.49 -13.83 5.63
CA LYS A 266 -12.10 -12.53 6.00
C LYS A 266 -12.16 -11.58 4.79
N GLU A 267 -11.15 -11.60 3.94
CA GLU A 267 -11.10 -10.82 2.69
C GLU A 267 -11.80 -11.51 1.51
N LYS A 268 -12.28 -12.74 1.70
CA LYS A 268 -12.84 -13.61 0.64
C LYS A 268 -11.86 -13.88 -0.51
N ASP A 269 -10.55 -13.86 -0.24
CA ASP A 269 -9.52 -14.18 -1.22
C ASP A 269 -9.25 -15.70 -1.26
N TYR A 270 -10.24 -16.44 -1.73
CA TYR A 270 -10.15 -17.91 -1.86
C TYR A 270 -9.10 -18.36 -2.88
N ARG A 271 -8.74 -17.47 -3.82
CA ARG A 271 -7.70 -17.75 -4.81
C ARG A 271 -6.34 -17.80 -4.13
N SER A 272 -6.01 -16.78 -3.34
CA SER A 272 -4.78 -16.75 -2.54
C SER A 272 -4.77 -17.85 -1.49
N LEU A 273 -5.91 -18.14 -0.86
CA LEU A 273 -6.01 -19.26 0.08
C LEU A 273 -5.67 -20.59 -0.61
N GLY A 274 -6.22 -20.85 -1.79
CA GLY A 274 -5.87 -22.05 -2.57
C GLY A 274 -4.38 -22.12 -2.92
N ALA A 275 -3.78 -21.01 -3.34
CA ALA A 275 -2.35 -20.92 -3.65
C ALA A 275 -1.47 -21.14 -2.41
N LEU A 276 -1.88 -20.63 -1.25
CA LEU A 276 -1.19 -20.84 0.01
C LEU A 276 -1.17 -22.31 0.39
N LEU A 277 -2.32 -23.00 0.33
CA LEU A 277 -2.44 -24.41 0.66
C LEU A 277 -1.57 -25.31 -0.23
N GLU A 278 -1.39 -24.96 -1.51
CA GLU A 278 -0.48 -25.68 -2.42
C GLU A 278 0.99 -25.53 -2.02
N ARG A 279 1.37 -24.38 -1.48
CA ARG A 279 2.74 -24.12 -0.99
C ARG A 279 2.99 -24.79 0.35
N VAL A 280 2.05 -24.64 1.29
CA VAL A 280 2.16 -25.16 2.67
C VAL A 280 2.03 -26.68 2.70
N LYS A 281 1.13 -27.25 1.88
CA LYS A 281 0.75 -28.67 1.85
C LYS A 281 0.39 -29.19 3.25
N PRO A 282 -0.67 -28.65 3.87
CA PRO A 282 -1.06 -29.05 5.22
C PRO A 282 -1.40 -30.54 5.28
N ASP A 283 -1.08 -31.13 6.43
CA ASP A 283 -1.48 -32.49 6.72
C ASP A 283 -2.99 -32.56 7.03
N ARG A 284 -3.44 -33.76 7.40
CA ARG A 284 -4.85 -34.00 7.66
C ARG A 284 -5.34 -33.24 8.90
N GLU A 285 -4.53 -33.15 9.94
CA GLU A 285 -4.92 -32.52 11.20
C GLU A 285 -5.09 -31.02 11.00
N ALA A 286 -4.13 -30.38 10.34
CA ALA A 286 -4.22 -28.96 9.99
C ALA A 286 -5.43 -28.66 9.08
N LEU A 287 -5.74 -29.52 8.11
CA LEU A 287 -6.94 -29.36 7.28
C LEU A 287 -8.25 -29.53 8.06
N GLU A 288 -8.30 -30.42 9.05
CA GLU A 288 -9.47 -30.58 9.92
C GLU A 288 -9.68 -29.34 10.81
N GLN A 289 -8.59 -28.72 11.30
CA GLN A 289 -8.66 -27.44 12.03
C GLN A 289 -9.16 -26.29 11.14
N LEU A 290 -8.65 -26.17 9.91
CA LEU A 290 -9.11 -25.19 8.92
C LEU A 290 -10.59 -25.36 8.58
N LEU A 291 -11.05 -26.61 8.46
CA LEU A 291 -12.45 -26.93 8.21
C LEU A 291 -13.34 -26.48 9.39
N SER A 292 -12.93 -26.74 10.64
CA SER A 292 -13.65 -26.28 11.84
C SER A 292 -13.78 -24.77 11.84
N MET A 293 -12.66 -24.06 11.58
CA MET A 293 -12.64 -22.60 11.49
C MET A 293 -13.64 -22.08 10.45
N ALA A 294 -13.64 -22.62 9.22
CA ALA A 294 -14.56 -22.17 8.18
C ALA A 294 -16.03 -22.45 8.50
N GLN A 295 -16.32 -23.59 9.15
CA GLN A 295 -17.68 -23.91 9.62
C GLN A 295 -18.17 -22.94 10.70
N GLU A 296 -17.32 -22.59 11.66
CA GLU A 296 -17.60 -21.57 12.68
C GLU A 296 -17.89 -20.21 12.06
N GLN A 297 -17.13 -19.83 11.04
CA GLN A 297 -17.34 -18.59 10.26
C GLN A 297 -18.54 -18.66 9.32
N LYS A 298 -19.12 -19.85 9.10
CA LYS A 298 -20.16 -20.13 8.09
C LYS A 298 -19.72 -19.76 6.66
N ASP A 299 -18.44 -19.94 6.37
CA ASP A 299 -17.83 -19.69 5.06
C ASP A 299 -17.87 -20.98 4.21
N MET A 300 -18.87 -21.08 3.32
CA MET A 300 -19.13 -22.31 2.56
C MET A 300 -18.09 -22.56 1.46
N GLU A 301 -17.55 -21.50 0.89
CA GLU A 301 -16.49 -21.52 -0.11
C GLU A 301 -15.19 -22.08 0.48
N ALA A 302 -14.80 -21.60 1.67
CA ALA A 302 -13.65 -22.14 2.40
C ALA A 302 -13.88 -23.60 2.82
N VAL A 303 -15.08 -23.95 3.32
CA VAL A 303 -15.44 -25.34 3.64
C VAL A 303 -15.26 -26.25 2.43
N SER A 304 -15.77 -25.85 1.26
CA SER A 304 -15.63 -26.62 0.02
C SER A 304 -14.16 -26.81 -0.34
N LEU A 305 -13.37 -25.74 -0.30
CA LEU A 305 -11.95 -25.77 -0.62
C LEU A 305 -11.18 -26.74 0.27
N PHE A 306 -11.41 -26.70 1.59
CA PHE A 306 -10.72 -27.58 2.54
C PHE A 306 -11.17 -29.05 2.41
N MET A 307 -12.45 -29.30 2.17
CA MET A 307 -12.98 -30.66 1.92
C MET A 307 -12.36 -31.29 0.66
N ASP A 308 -12.24 -30.53 -0.42
CA ASP A 308 -11.60 -31.00 -1.65
C ASP A 308 -10.14 -31.42 -1.40
N ARG A 309 -9.41 -30.68 -0.55
CA ARG A 309 -8.03 -31.03 -0.16
C ARG A 309 -7.94 -32.25 0.74
N LEU A 310 -8.85 -32.41 1.70
CA LEU A 310 -8.93 -33.63 2.52
C LEU A 310 -9.16 -34.88 1.66
N HIS A 311 -10.02 -34.78 0.64
CA HIS A 311 -10.28 -35.88 -0.30
C HIS A 311 -9.08 -36.21 -1.20
N GLN A 312 -8.28 -35.21 -1.60
CA GLN A 312 -7.05 -35.44 -2.36
C GLN A 312 -5.98 -36.15 -1.51
N ASN A 313 -5.76 -35.71 -0.26
CA ASN A 313 -4.80 -36.31 0.66
C ASN A 313 -5.12 -37.78 0.99
N THR A 314 -6.40 -38.14 1.12
CA THR A 314 -6.84 -39.52 1.38
C THR A 314 -6.64 -40.46 0.19
N LYS A 315 -6.79 -39.99 -1.05
CA LYS A 315 -6.52 -40.80 -2.26
C LYS A 315 -5.04 -41.09 -2.47
N ILE A 316 -4.15 -40.14 -2.15
CA ILE A 316 -2.69 -40.33 -2.28
C ILE A 316 -2.20 -41.42 -1.32
N LYS A 317 -2.64 -41.41 -0.05
CA LYS A 317 -2.24 -42.44 0.92
C LYS A 317 -2.65 -43.86 0.47
N ARG A 318 -3.87 -44.06 -0.04
CA ARG A 318 -4.32 -45.39 -0.52
C ARG A 318 -3.42 -45.99 -1.60
N LYS A 319 -2.89 -45.19 -2.53
CA LYS A 319 -1.96 -45.66 -3.58
C LYS A 319 -0.58 -46.05 -3.06
N VAL A 320 -0.13 -45.48 -1.93
CA VAL A 320 1.18 -45.80 -1.33
C VAL A 320 1.12 -47.09 -0.51
N PHE A 321 -0.04 -47.46 0.03
CA PHE A 321 -0.23 -48.71 0.77
C PHE A 321 -0.51 -49.94 -0.11
N GLU A 322 -0.70 -49.76 -1.43
CA GLU A 322 -0.97 -50.83 -2.41
C GLU A 322 0.27 -51.28 -3.21
N LEU A 323 1.48 -50.88 -2.80
CA LEU A 323 2.78 -51.26 -3.38
C LEU A 323 3.60 -52.11 -2.41
#